data_AF-A0A9D6GE46-F1
#
_entry.id   AF-A0A9D6GE46-F1
#
_cell.length_a   1.000
_cell.length_b   1.000
_cell.length_c   1.000
_cell.angle_alpha   90.00
_cell.angle_beta   90.00
_cell.angle_gamma   90.00
#
_symmetry.space_group_name_H-M   'P 1'
#
loop_
_entity.id
_entity.type
_entity.pdbx_description
1 polymer ?
#
loop_
_entity_poly.entity_id
_entity_poly.type
_entity_poly.pdbx_seq_one_letter_code
_entity_poly.pdbx_strand_id
1 'polypeptide(L)'
;MTATKANAGQKPGANQNPYPFFDFDMTKMLAAFDPSKFAGEFAKMADRYQVPGLDVEALGESHRRNVEALTAANRTAVEGVRALAKRQAAILQETLDAAKDAFGQFGKSGSPQEVAAKQAAFAKQVFETAVANAQEIGEMVAKANAEAADVITGRIAEGLDEIKVLAEKLKK
;
A
#
# COMPACT_ATOMS: atom_id res chain seq x y z
N MET A 1 8.31 59.81 -6.45
CA MET A 1 8.19 59.24 -5.08
C MET A 1 6.96 58.32 -5.11
N THR A 2 7.08 56.97 -5.09
CA THR A 2 7.37 56.10 -3.90
C THR A 2 6.32 56.28 -2.81
N ALA A 3 5.73 55.27 -2.15
CA ALA A 3 5.78 53.79 -2.18
C ALA A 3 4.60 53.26 -1.29
N THR A 4 4.14 52.00 -1.23
CA THR A 4 4.40 50.72 -1.93
C THR A 4 3.19 49.77 -1.72
N LYS A 5 3.07 48.64 -2.45
CA LYS A 5 2.05 47.59 -2.16
C LYS A 5 2.36 46.86 -0.85
N ALA A 6 1.37 46.68 0.03
CA ALA A 6 1.49 45.79 1.20
C ALA A 6 0.81 44.44 0.91
N ASN A 7 1.56 43.35 1.09
CA ASN A 7 1.10 41.97 0.95
C ASN A 7 1.39 41.20 2.26
N ALA A 8 0.34 40.88 3.01
CA ALA A 8 0.34 39.95 4.15
C ALA A 8 -1.12 39.69 4.58
N GLY A 9 -1.55 38.47 4.92
CA GLY A 9 -0.82 37.20 4.86
C GLY A 9 -1.79 36.03 5.01
N GLN A 10 -2.21 35.45 3.87
CA GLN A 10 -2.96 34.20 3.85
C GLN A 10 -1.97 33.04 3.91
N LYS A 11 -1.91 32.31 5.04
CA LYS A 11 -1.04 31.13 5.18
C LYS A 11 -1.72 29.89 4.57
N PRO A 12 -1.19 29.27 3.51
CA PRO A 12 -1.61 27.94 3.08
C PRO A 12 -0.82 26.89 3.87
N GLY A 13 -1.47 25.89 4.50
CA GLY A 13 -0.73 24.79 5.14
C GLY A 13 -1.40 23.99 6.25
N ALA A 14 -2.63 24.29 6.67
CA ALA A 14 -3.33 23.49 7.69
C ALA A 14 -4.09 22.31 7.06
N ASN A 15 -3.37 21.23 6.70
CA ASN A 15 -4.03 19.95 6.40
C ASN A 15 -4.52 19.34 7.72
N GLN A 16 -5.82 19.45 8.01
CA GLN A 16 -6.43 18.89 9.22
C GLN A 16 -6.88 17.44 8.99
N ASN A 17 -5.95 16.58 8.53
CA ASN A 17 -6.21 15.15 8.42
C ASN A 17 -6.04 14.50 9.81
N PRO A 18 -7.10 13.95 10.44
CA PRO A 18 -7.01 13.34 11.77
C PRO A 18 -6.23 12.02 11.80
N TYR A 19 -5.82 11.50 10.64
CA TYR A 19 -5.05 10.26 10.53
C TYR A 19 -3.70 10.51 9.83
N PRO A 20 -2.66 10.97 10.55
CA PRO A 20 -1.37 11.32 9.97
C PRO A 20 -0.66 10.13 9.28
N PHE A 21 -1.04 8.90 9.61
CA PHE A 21 -0.56 7.67 8.96
C PHE A 21 -1.05 7.51 7.51
N PHE A 22 -2.16 8.15 7.13
CA PHE A 22 -2.69 8.16 5.75
C PHE A 22 -2.34 9.43 4.97
N ASP A 23 -1.58 10.36 5.55
CA ASP A 23 -1.10 11.58 4.89
C ASP A 23 0.14 11.34 4.00
N PHE A 24 0.40 10.07 3.66
CA PHE A 24 1.51 9.62 2.83
C PHE A 24 1.24 9.94 1.35
N ASP A 25 1.65 11.13 0.92
CA ASP A 25 1.49 11.61 -0.44
C ASP A 25 2.42 10.86 -1.42
N MET A 26 1.95 9.69 -1.87
CA MET A 26 2.60 8.87 -2.89
C MET A 26 2.89 9.66 -4.17
N THR A 27 2.08 10.67 -4.50
CA THR A 27 2.29 11.56 -5.65
C THR A 27 3.54 12.40 -5.48
N LYS A 28 3.76 12.98 -4.29
CA LYS A 28 5.00 13.70 -3.97
C LYS A 28 6.20 12.77 -3.90
N MET A 29 6.07 11.55 -3.38
CA MET A 29 7.14 10.55 -3.40
C MET A 29 7.56 10.19 -4.83
N LEU A 30 6.60 9.88 -5.72
CA LEU A 30 6.89 9.63 -7.14
C LEU A 30 7.47 10.87 -7.84
N ALA A 31 6.93 12.07 -7.56
CA ALA A 31 7.41 13.31 -8.19
C ALA A 31 8.79 13.76 -7.68
N ALA A 32 9.17 13.38 -6.45
CA ALA A 32 10.52 13.58 -5.94
C ALA A 32 11.52 12.60 -6.57
N PHE A 33 11.07 11.41 -6.96
CA PHE A 33 11.85 10.42 -7.70
C PHE A 33 11.78 10.67 -9.22
N ASP A 34 12.47 11.72 -9.69
CA ASP A 34 12.64 12.01 -11.12
C ASP A 34 13.73 11.08 -11.72
N PRO A 35 13.36 10.05 -12.54
CA PRO A 35 14.33 9.11 -13.07
C PRO A 35 15.24 9.75 -14.12
N SER A 36 14.75 10.80 -14.80
CA SER A 36 15.48 11.51 -15.86
C SER A 36 16.62 12.32 -15.27
N LYS A 37 16.41 12.96 -14.11
CA LYS A 37 17.48 13.60 -13.34
C LYS A 37 18.54 12.60 -12.89
N PHE A 38 18.13 11.45 -12.37
CA PHE A 38 19.06 10.46 -11.86
C PHE A 38 19.93 9.88 -12.97
N ALA A 39 19.32 9.52 -14.11
CA ALA A 39 20.04 9.09 -15.31
C ALA A 39 20.97 10.20 -15.87
N GLY A 40 20.52 11.46 -15.86
CA GLY A 40 21.32 12.60 -16.32
C GLY A 40 22.55 12.88 -15.46
N GLU A 41 22.43 12.84 -14.13
CA GLU A 41 23.59 12.99 -13.24
C GLU A 41 24.53 11.78 -13.30
N PHE A 42 23.99 10.56 -13.45
CA PHE A 42 24.81 9.36 -13.66
C PHE A 42 25.59 9.44 -14.98
N ALA A 43 24.95 9.84 -16.08
CA ALA A 43 25.61 10.03 -17.37
C ALA A 43 26.71 11.10 -17.30
N LYS A 44 26.46 12.26 -16.67
CA LYS A 44 27.49 13.28 -16.41
C LYS A 44 28.63 12.80 -15.51
N MET A 45 28.40 11.79 -14.67
CA MET A 45 29.44 11.20 -13.83
C MET A 45 30.29 10.22 -14.64
N ALA A 46 29.64 9.31 -15.39
CA ALA A 46 30.29 8.38 -16.30
C ALA A 46 31.16 9.07 -17.35
N ASP A 47 30.65 10.13 -17.97
CA ASP A 47 31.34 10.95 -18.97
C ASP A 47 32.57 11.67 -18.37
N ARG A 48 32.41 12.31 -17.19
CA ARG A 48 33.51 12.98 -16.49
C ARG A 48 34.64 12.05 -16.07
N TYR A 49 34.35 10.80 -15.73
CA TYR A 49 35.35 9.80 -15.37
C TYR A 49 35.78 8.90 -16.54
N GLN A 50 35.25 9.14 -17.75
CA GLN A 50 35.50 8.36 -18.97
C GLN A 50 35.52 6.85 -18.75
N VAL A 51 34.54 6.32 -17.98
CA VAL A 51 34.56 4.93 -17.50
C VAL A 51 34.53 3.95 -18.69
N PRO A 52 35.65 3.27 -19.01
CA PRO A 52 35.71 2.38 -20.18
C PRO A 52 34.90 1.11 -19.90
N GLY A 53 34.18 0.61 -20.90
CA GLY A 53 33.39 -0.62 -20.76
C GLY A 53 32.04 -0.45 -20.04
N LEU A 54 31.57 0.79 -19.80
CA LEU A 54 30.25 1.04 -19.24
C LEU A 54 29.13 0.71 -20.25
N ASP A 55 28.29 -0.26 -19.89
CA ASP A 55 27.17 -0.74 -20.71
C ASP A 55 25.90 0.10 -20.43
N VAL A 56 25.75 1.20 -21.18
CA VAL A 56 24.64 2.15 -21.03
C VAL A 56 23.30 1.52 -21.40
N GLU A 57 23.28 0.56 -22.31
CA GLU A 57 22.07 -0.17 -22.72
C GLU A 57 21.57 -1.09 -21.59
N ALA A 58 22.47 -1.88 -20.98
CA ALA A 58 22.15 -2.70 -19.82
C ALA A 58 21.68 -1.87 -18.61
N LEU A 59 22.24 -0.67 -18.40
CA LEU A 59 21.75 0.26 -17.38
C LEU A 59 20.35 0.80 -17.71
N GLY A 60 20.08 1.15 -18.97
CA GLY A 60 18.75 1.55 -19.44
C GLY A 60 17.71 0.46 -19.22
N GLU A 61 18.05 -0.81 -19.53
CA GLU A 61 17.19 -1.95 -19.21
C GLU A 61 16.96 -2.13 -17.72
N SER A 62 18.02 -2.04 -16.90
CA SER A 62 17.92 -2.14 -15.43
C SER A 62 16.96 -1.08 -14.86
N HIS A 63 17.06 0.16 -15.35
CA HIS A 63 16.13 1.24 -15.00
C HIS A 63 14.68 0.94 -15.44
N ARG A 64 14.46 0.40 -16.64
CA ARG A 64 13.11 -0.03 -17.08
C ARG A 64 12.54 -1.10 -16.15
N ARG A 65 13.32 -2.14 -15.82
CA ARG A 65 12.93 -3.22 -14.91
C ARG A 65 12.62 -2.71 -13.50
N ASN A 66 13.37 -1.72 -13.00
CA ASN A 66 13.07 -1.06 -11.71
C ASN A 66 11.70 -0.36 -11.72
N VAL A 67 11.36 0.37 -12.79
CA VAL A 67 10.05 1.03 -12.94
C VAL A 67 8.92 0.01 -13.09
N GLU A 68 9.15 -1.10 -13.79
CA GLU A 68 8.18 -2.19 -13.92
C GLU A 68 7.90 -2.89 -12.58
N ALA A 69 8.94 -3.18 -11.79
CA ALA A 69 8.80 -3.75 -10.45
C ALA A 69 8.03 -2.81 -9.49
N LEU A 70 8.36 -1.51 -9.48
CA LEU A 70 7.60 -0.50 -8.72
C LEU A 70 6.13 -0.43 -9.17
N THR A 71 5.87 -0.54 -10.47
CA THR A 71 4.51 -0.55 -11.03
C THR A 71 3.74 -1.81 -10.61
N ALA A 72 4.39 -2.97 -10.64
CA ALA A 72 3.82 -4.25 -10.21
C ALA A 72 3.53 -4.28 -8.70
N ALA A 73 4.43 -3.78 -7.86
CA ALA A 73 4.22 -3.66 -6.42
C ALA A 73 3.04 -2.72 -6.09
N ASN A 74 2.96 -1.55 -6.75
CA ASN A 74 1.80 -0.65 -6.62
C ASN A 74 0.50 -1.31 -7.06
N ARG A 75 0.51 -2.07 -8.16
CA ARG A 75 -0.66 -2.83 -8.63
C ARG A 75 -1.11 -3.86 -7.60
N THR A 76 -0.18 -4.62 -7.03
CA THR A 76 -0.43 -5.61 -5.98
C THR A 76 -1.07 -4.96 -4.75
N ALA A 77 -0.54 -3.83 -4.29
CA ALA A 77 -1.13 -3.06 -3.19
C ALA A 77 -2.57 -2.58 -3.49
N VAL A 78 -2.82 -2.07 -4.70
CA VAL A 78 -4.17 -1.65 -5.14
C VAL A 78 -5.15 -2.84 -5.22
N GLU A 79 -4.69 -4.01 -5.68
CA GLU A 79 -5.48 -5.24 -5.69
C GLU A 79 -5.79 -5.73 -4.26
N GLY A 80 -4.86 -5.60 -3.32
CA GLY A 80 -5.08 -5.82 -1.88
C GLY A 80 -6.14 -4.88 -1.28
N VAL A 81 -6.08 -3.58 -1.56
CA VAL A 81 -7.11 -2.60 -1.12
C VAL A 81 -8.48 -2.94 -1.70
N ARG A 82 -8.55 -3.37 -2.97
CA ARG A 82 -9.80 -3.82 -3.60
C ARG A 82 -10.35 -5.10 -2.96
N ALA A 83 -9.49 -6.02 -2.54
CA ALA A 83 -9.90 -7.21 -1.81
C ALA A 83 -10.48 -6.84 -0.44
N LEU A 84 -9.80 -5.96 0.32
CA LEU A 84 -10.28 -5.45 1.61
C LEU A 84 -11.65 -4.76 1.49
N ALA A 85 -11.84 -3.89 0.49
CA ALA A 85 -13.13 -3.24 0.25
C ALA A 85 -14.25 -4.24 -0.07
N LYS A 86 -13.97 -5.28 -0.87
CA LYS A 86 -14.93 -6.37 -1.13
C LYS A 86 -15.27 -7.14 0.14
N ARG A 87 -14.29 -7.44 1.00
CA ARG A 87 -14.56 -8.17 2.24
C ARG A 87 -15.35 -7.33 3.24
N GLN A 88 -15.07 -6.04 3.39
CA GLN A 88 -15.90 -5.14 4.20
C GLN A 88 -17.36 -5.09 3.75
N ALA A 89 -17.61 -5.11 2.43
CA ALA A 89 -18.97 -5.20 1.89
C ALA A 89 -19.66 -6.54 2.22
N ALA A 90 -18.93 -7.67 2.18
CA ALA A 90 -19.46 -8.97 2.58
C ALA A 90 -19.77 -9.04 4.09
N ILE A 91 -18.88 -8.53 4.95
CA ILE A 91 -19.11 -8.43 6.42
C ILE A 91 -20.39 -7.62 6.71
N LEU A 92 -20.64 -6.54 5.96
CA LEU A 92 -21.87 -5.75 6.10
C LEU A 92 -23.12 -6.56 5.72
N GLN A 93 -23.06 -7.35 4.65
CA GLN A 93 -24.16 -8.23 4.24
C GLN A 93 -24.43 -9.30 5.31
N GLU A 94 -23.39 -10.01 5.76
CA GLU A 94 -23.46 -10.99 6.86
C GLU A 94 -24.06 -10.39 8.14
N THR A 95 -23.65 -9.17 8.49
CA THR A 95 -24.18 -8.46 9.67
C THR A 95 -25.67 -8.10 9.52
N LEU A 96 -26.09 -7.67 8.32
CA LEU A 96 -27.49 -7.36 8.04
C LEU A 96 -28.38 -8.61 8.08
N ASP A 97 -27.87 -9.75 7.61
CA ASP A 97 -28.62 -11.02 7.64
C ASP A 97 -28.70 -11.58 9.06
N ALA A 98 -27.61 -11.56 9.83
CA ALA A 98 -27.61 -11.91 11.25
C ALA A 98 -28.57 -11.04 12.08
N ALA A 99 -28.72 -9.75 11.74
CA ALA A 99 -29.68 -8.85 12.38
C ALA A 99 -31.15 -9.22 12.06
N LYS A 100 -31.46 -9.64 10.83
CA LYS A 100 -32.80 -10.14 10.45
C LYS A 100 -33.14 -11.43 11.20
N ASP A 101 -32.18 -12.36 11.27
CA ASP A 101 -32.34 -13.63 11.97
C ASP A 101 -32.55 -13.43 13.47
N ALA A 102 -31.79 -12.52 14.10
CA ALA A 102 -32.01 -12.14 15.50
C ALA A 102 -33.44 -11.63 15.73
N PHE A 103 -33.93 -10.73 14.85
CA PHE A 103 -35.30 -10.22 14.92
C PHE A 103 -36.34 -11.34 14.81
N GLY A 104 -36.14 -12.30 13.90
CA GLY A 104 -37.00 -13.47 13.72
C GLY A 104 -36.96 -14.50 14.87
N GLN A 105 -35.83 -14.61 15.58
CA GLN A 105 -35.68 -15.50 16.73
C GLN A 105 -36.24 -14.91 18.03
N PHE A 106 -35.99 -13.62 18.29
CA PHE A 106 -36.46 -12.95 19.51
C PHE A 106 -37.95 -12.54 19.45
N GLY A 107 -38.56 -12.49 18.27
CA GLY A 107 -40.00 -12.31 18.10
C GLY A 107 -40.88 -13.50 18.50
N LYS A 108 -40.30 -14.64 18.91
CA LYS A 108 -41.03 -15.84 19.34
C LYS A 108 -41.00 -16.00 20.85
N SER A 109 -42.19 -16.01 21.47
CA SER A 109 -42.37 -16.15 22.92
C SER A 109 -41.84 -17.48 23.47
N GLY A 110 -41.35 -17.43 24.71
CA GLY A 110 -40.78 -18.56 25.46
C GLY A 110 -40.55 -18.17 26.93
N SER A 111 -40.08 -19.10 27.75
CA SER A 111 -39.80 -18.84 29.17
C SER A 111 -38.60 -17.90 29.37
N PRO A 112 -38.49 -17.17 30.50
CA PRO A 112 -37.36 -16.29 30.77
C PRO A 112 -35.99 -16.98 30.68
N GLN A 113 -35.91 -18.24 31.12
CA GLN A 113 -34.70 -19.06 31.04
C GLN A 113 -34.31 -19.39 29.58
N GLU A 114 -35.27 -19.73 28.72
CA GLU A 114 -35.01 -19.97 27.29
C GLU A 114 -34.59 -18.69 26.56
N VAL A 115 -35.18 -17.54 26.92
CA VAL A 115 -34.79 -16.23 26.36
C VAL A 115 -33.35 -15.89 26.76
N ALA A 116 -32.98 -16.07 28.03
CA ALA A 116 -31.62 -15.84 28.52
C ALA A 116 -30.59 -16.77 27.83
N ALA A 117 -30.93 -18.06 27.66
CA ALA A 117 -30.07 -19.01 26.95
C ALA A 117 -29.87 -18.63 25.47
N LYS A 118 -30.94 -18.22 24.76
CA LYS A 118 -30.86 -17.72 23.38
C LYS A 118 -30.01 -16.45 23.27
N GLN A 119 -30.15 -15.51 24.20
CA GLN A 119 -29.34 -14.28 24.25
C GLN A 119 -27.85 -14.60 24.45
N ALA A 120 -27.52 -15.52 25.36
CA ALA A 120 -26.14 -15.93 25.59
C ALA A 120 -25.52 -16.64 24.38
N ALA A 121 -26.28 -17.53 23.73
CA ALA A 121 -25.83 -18.21 22.50
C ALA A 121 -25.61 -17.23 21.35
N PHE A 122 -26.54 -16.29 21.14
CA PHE A 122 -26.42 -15.25 20.11
C PHE A 122 -25.23 -14.31 20.39
N ALA A 123 -25.04 -13.85 21.62
CA ALA A 123 -23.90 -13.02 22.00
C ALA A 123 -22.56 -13.73 21.77
N LYS A 124 -22.49 -15.03 22.09
CA LYS A 124 -21.31 -15.86 21.77
C LYS A 124 -21.06 -15.92 20.26
N GLN A 125 -22.08 -16.23 19.46
CA GLN A 125 -21.96 -16.31 18.00
C GLN A 125 -21.49 -14.97 17.39
N VAL A 126 -22.04 -13.84 17.83
CA VAL A 126 -21.62 -12.50 17.39
C VAL A 126 -20.15 -12.23 17.73
N PHE A 127 -19.70 -12.63 18.92
CA PHE A 127 -18.30 -12.50 19.32
C PHE A 127 -17.36 -13.37 18.47
N GLU A 128 -17.70 -14.64 18.24
CA GLU A 128 -16.92 -15.56 17.42
C GLU A 128 -16.79 -15.05 15.96
N THR A 129 -17.89 -14.58 15.36
CA THR A 129 -17.89 -13.96 14.03
C THR A 129 -17.05 -12.68 13.99
N ALA A 130 -17.14 -11.81 15.01
CA ALA A 130 -16.38 -10.56 15.06
C ALA A 130 -14.86 -10.82 15.16
N VAL A 131 -14.44 -11.81 15.94
CA VAL A 131 -13.03 -12.22 16.05
C VAL A 131 -12.53 -12.81 14.72
N ALA A 132 -13.29 -13.71 14.09
CA ALA A 132 -12.93 -14.29 12.80
C ALA A 132 -12.77 -13.22 11.70
N ASN A 133 -13.72 -12.29 11.61
CA ASN A 133 -13.66 -11.17 10.66
C ASN A 133 -12.44 -10.26 10.90
N ALA A 134 -12.06 -10.02 12.16
CA ALA A 134 -10.87 -9.23 12.49
C ALA A 134 -9.56 -9.96 12.13
N GLN A 135 -9.49 -11.28 12.33
CA GLN A 135 -8.35 -12.10 11.93
C GLN A 135 -8.18 -12.11 10.41
N GLU A 136 -9.24 -12.36 9.66
CA GLU A 136 -9.20 -12.39 8.19
C GLU A 136 -8.76 -11.05 7.59
N ILE A 137 -9.28 -9.93 8.09
CA ILE A 137 -8.82 -8.58 7.67
C ILE A 137 -7.32 -8.40 7.96
N GLY A 138 -6.84 -8.86 9.12
CA GLY A 138 -5.42 -8.81 9.47
C GLY A 138 -4.55 -9.63 8.52
N GLU A 139 -4.97 -10.86 8.20
CA GLU A 139 -4.29 -11.74 7.25
C GLU A 139 -4.27 -11.13 5.83
N MET A 140 -5.37 -10.54 5.37
CA MET A 140 -5.45 -9.87 4.08
C MET A 140 -4.48 -8.67 3.98
N VAL A 141 -4.39 -7.84 5.02
CA VAL A 141 -3.43 -6.72 5.07
C VAL A 141 -1.99 -7.24 5.09
N ALA A 142 -1.70 -8.24 5.93
CA ALA A 142 -0.36 -8.82 6.02
C ALA A 142 0.08 -9.44 4.68
N LYS A 143 -0.82 -10.17 4.01
CA LYS A 143 -0.58 -10.77 2.70
C LYS A 143 -0.31 -9.73 1.62
N ALA A 144 -1.16 -8.70 1.49
CA ALA A 144 -0.98 -7.65 0.48
C ALA A 144 0.36 -6.91 0.65
N ASN A 145 0.80 -6.68 1.89
CA ASN A 145 2.10 -6.09 2.18
C ASN A 145 3.26 -7.03 1.85
N ALA A 146 3.14 -8.33 2.17
CA ALA A 146 4.14 -9.34 1.84
C ALA A 146 4.32 -9.49 0.33
N GLU A 147 3.24 -9.67 -0.43
CA GLU A 147 3.29 -9.82 -1.89
C GLU A 147 3.90 -8.57 -2.57
N ALA A 148 3.63 -7.36 -2.07
CA ALA A 148 4.28 -6.15 -2.56
C ALA A 148 5.77 -6.06 -2.19
N ALA A 149 6.17 -6.54 -1.00
CA ALA A 149 7.56 -6.59 -0.56
C ALA A 149 8.38 -7.64 -1.34
N ASP A 150 7.80 -8.79 -1.67
CA ASP A 150 8.43 -9.85 -2.46
C ASP A 150 8.82 -9.36 -3.86
N VAL A 151 7.94 -8.58 -4.51
CA VAL A 151 8.22 -7.95 -5.82
C VAL A 151 9.43 -7.01 -5.75
N ILE A 152 9.52 -6.18 -4.69
CA ILE A 152 10.63 -5.23 -4.52
C ILE A 152 11.93 -5.93 -4.14
N THR A 153 11.89 -6.89 -3.22
CA THR A 153 13.08 -7.63 -2.75
C THR A 153 13.65 -8.53 -3.85
N GLY A 154 12.80 -9.18 -4.64
CA GLY A 154 13.22 -9.91 -5.85
C GLY A 154 13.96 -8.99 -6.82
N ARG A 155 13.42 -7.81 -7.12
CA ARG A 155 14.07 -6.84 -8.01
C ARG A 155 15.40 -6.30 -7.45
N ILE A 156 15.52 -6.14 -6.13
CA ILE A 156 16.80 -5.77 -5.48
C ILE A 156 17.84 -6.88 -5.69
N ALA A 157 17.47 -8.15 -5.53
CA ALA A 157 18.38 -9.27 -5.76
C ALA A 157 18.89 -9.32 -7.21
N GLU A 158 17.97 -9.22 -8.19
CA GLU A 158 18.34 -9.11 -9.62
C GLU A 158 19.26 -7.91 -9.90
N GLY A 159 19.00 -6.76 -9.30
CA GLY A 159 19.83 -5.56 -9.45
C GLY A 159 21.26 -5.73 -8.91
N LEU A 160 21.44 -6.51 -7.84
CA LEU A 160 22.76 -6.87 -7.31
C LEU A 160 23.52 -7.80 -8.26
N ASP A 161 22.84 -8.76 -8.89
CA ASP A 161 23.43 -9.62 -9.92
C ASP A 161 23.79 -8.83 -11.19
N GLU A 162 22.96 -7.87 -11.62
CA GLU A 162 23.26 -6.95 -12.72
C GLU A 162 24.52 -6.11 -12.43
N ILE A 163 24.67 -5.58 -11.20
CA ILE A 163 25.88 -4.86 -10.75
C ILE A 163 27.11 -5.78 -10.79
N LYS A 164 26.98 -7.04 -10.36
CA LYS A 164 28.08 -8.02 -10.40
C LYS A 164 28.53 -8.28 -11.84
N VAL A 165 27.59 -8.49 -12.77
CA VAL A 165 27.89 -8.69 -14.20
C VAL A 165 28.59 -7.46 -14.80
N LEU A 166 28.15 -6.24 -14.46
CA LEU A 166 28.82 -5.00 -14.88
C LEU A 166 30.25 -4.92 -14.32
N ALA A 167 30.45 -5.24 -13.05
CA ALA A 167 31.78 -5.24 -12.42
C ALA A 167 32.73 -6.31 -13.01
N GLU A 168 32.21 -7.42 -13.51
CA GLU A 168 32.98 -8.44 -14.26
C GLU A 168 33.33 -7.97 -15.68
N LYS A 169 32.43 -7.23 -16.37
CA LYS A 169 32.72 -6.59 -17.66
C LYS A 169 33.83 -5.54 -17.55
N LEU A 170 33.80 -4.70 -16.51
CA LEU A 170 34.77 -3.62 -16.26
C LEU A 170 36.19 -4.10 -15.87
N LYS A 171 36.40 -5.41 -15.67
CA LYS A 171 37.72 -6.00 -15.37
C LYS A 171 38.51 -6.43 -16.62
N LYS A 172 37.95 -6.27 -17.82
CA LYS A 172 38.57 -6.63 -19.11
C LYS A 172 38.97 -5.39 -19.89
#